data_AF-A0A920SMX2-F1
#
_entry.id   AF-A0A920SMX2-F1
#
_cell.length_a   1.000
_cell.length_b   1.000
_cell.length_c   1.000
_cell.angle_alpha   90.00
_cell.angle_beta   90.00
_cell.angle_gamma   90.00
#
_symmetry.space_group_name_H-M   'P 1'
#
loop_
_entity.id
_entity.type
_entity.pdbx_description
1 polymer ?
#
loop_
_entity_poly.entity_id
_entity_poly.type
_entity_poly.pdbx_seq_one_letter_code
_entity_poly.pdbx_strand_id
1 'polypeptide(L)'
;MILGIIGSLRAIFLLKQLYDISLNMEDPYQIIGGLQDNNHYMGPSTTRRYHGVLNHDWRVIDYGDGMTSQADPTDPTTVYVSSQGGAILRVDTRTLDRKDIQPFNPDTANAFRFYWTAPIHMSPHDPSTLYLGANRLFISRNRGESWDMTEDLTKAIPQDDLEVMGVLTDSTTLSRNDGVGTYGSITSISESPAESGIIWVGADDGTVQVSRDHGESWSDISGNISGPTEPDVCK
;
A
#
# COMPACT_ATOMS: atom_id res chain seq x y z
N MET A 1 -39.52 30.00 -26.30
CA MET A 1 -39.11 30.92 -25.21
C MET A 1 -39.93 30.49 -24.00
N ILE A 2 -39.45 29.94 -22.88
CA ILE A 2 -38.13 29.82 -22.22
C ILE A 2 -38.23 28.49 -21.43
N LEU A 3 -37.46 27.45 -21.76
CA LEU A 3 -36.33 26.90 -20.98
C LEU A 3 -36.56 26.83 -19.44
N GLY A 4 -36.84 25.63 -18.93
CA GLY A 4 -36.77 25.29 -17.50
C GLY A 4 -35.70 24.23 -17.29
N ILE A 5 -34.65 24.60 -16.56
CA ILE A 5 -33.32 24.01 -16.53
C ILE A 5 -33.29 22.73 -15.66
N ILE A 6 -32.79 21.65 -16.29
CA ILE A 6 -31.93 20.57 -15.80
C ILE A 6 -31.76 20.52 -14.27
N GLY A 7 -32.40 19.51 -13.66
CA GLY A 7 -32.06 19.07 -12.31
C GLY A 7 -30.61 18.59 -12.26
N SER A 8 -29.78 19.36 -11.56
CA SER A 8 -28.42 18.97 -11.19
C SER A 8 -28.50 17.77 -10.24
N LEU A 9 -28.30 16.56 -10.78
CA LEU A 9 -27.78 15.45 -9.98
C LEU A 9 -26.34 15.82 -9.64
N ARG A 10 -26.17 16.54 -8.53
CA ARG A 10 -24.86 16.66 -7.89
C ARG A 10 -24.44 15.26 -7.49
N ALA A 11 -23.34 14.76 -8.04
CA ALA A 11 -22.65 13.62 -7.50
C ALA A 11 -22.25 13.98 -6.06
N ILE A 12 -22.95 13.39 -5.09
CA ILE A 12 -22.48 13.36 -3.71
C ILE A 12 -21.50 12.20 -3.68
N PHE A 13 -20.22 12.47 -3.94
CA PHE A 13 -19.19 11.70 -3.24
C PHE A 13 -19.38 12.09 -1.77
N LEU A 14 -19.95 11.18 -0.98
CA LEU A 14 -19.83 11.26 0.48
C LEU A 14 -18.34 11.48 0.78
N LEU A 15 -18.00 12.33 1.76
CA LEU A 15 -16.60 12.49 2.19
C LEU A 15 -16.02 11.11 2.47
N LYS A 16 -15.13 10.65 1.59
CA LYS A 16 -14.40 9.40 1.75
C LYS A 16 -12.91 9.71 1.64
N GLN A 17 -12.14 9.08 2.50
CA GLN A 17 -10.69 9.15 2.45
C GLN A 17 -10.20 8.03 1.53
N LEU A 18 -9.52 8.42 0.44
CA LEU A 18 -8.77 7.47 -0.39
C LEU A 18 -7.36 7.35 0.20
N TYR A 19 -6.88 6.11 0.34
CA TYR A 19 -5.47 5.88 0.67
C TYR A 19 -4.58 5.96 -0.57
N ASP A 20 -5.04 5.41 -1.69
CA ASP A 20 -4.23 5.24 -2.90
C ASP A 20 -5.09 5.10 -4.16
N ILE A 21 -4.47 5.28 -5.34
CA ILE A 21 -5.10 5.13 -6.66
C ILE A 21 -4.18 4.36 -7.61
N SER A 22 -4.72 3.35 -8.29
CA SER A 22 -4.07 2.67 -9.41
C SER A 22 -4.95 2.61 -10.66
N LEU A 23 -4.35 2.31 -11.81
CA LEU A 23 -5.03 2.30 -13.11
C LEU A 23 -4.80 0.96 -13.82
N ASN A 24 -5.87 0.27 -14.24
CA ASN A 24 -5.72 -0.83 -15.20
C ASN A 24 -5.61 -0.24 -16.61
N MET A 25 -4.74 -0.76 -17.48
CA MET A 25 -4.46 -0.13 -18.79
C MET A 25 -5.51 -0.50 -19.86
N GLU A 26 -6.77 -0.72 -19.47
CA GLU A 26 -7.90 -0.99 -20.37
C GLU A 26 -8.29 0.26 -21.19
N ASP A 27 -9.11 0.13 -22.25
CA ASP A 27 -9.72 1.28 -22.95
C ASP A 27 -11.25 1.17 -22.94
N PRO A 28 -11.96 2.00 -22.15
CA PRO A 28 -11.44 3.03 -21.25
C PRO A 28 -10.76 2.43 -20.01
N TYR A 29 -9.66 3.04 -19.57
CA TYR A 29 -8.92 2.59 -18.39
C TYR A 29 -9.76 2.71 -17.14
N GLN A 30 -9.54 1.81 -16.19
CA GLN A 30 -10.30 1.74 -14.95
C GLN A 30 -9.44 2.32 -13.83
N ILE A 31 -10.05 3.18 -13.04
CA ILE A 31 -9.49 3.80 -11.86
C ILE A 31 -9.87 2.92 -10.68
N ILE A 32 -8.88 2.50 -9.91
CA ILE A 32 -9.03 1.67 -8.73
C ILE A 32 -8.55 2.47 -7.53
N GLY A 33 -9.29 2.43 -6.43
CA GLY A 33 -8.89 3.10 -5.20
C GLY A 33 -9.40 2.38 -3.95
N GLY A 34 -8.54 2.31 -2.95
CA GLY A 34 -8.87 1.85 -1.60
C GLY A 34 -9.43 2.98 -0.75
N LEU A 35 -10.54 2.73 -0.06
CA LEU A 35 -11.19 3.70 0.81
C LEU A 35 -11.15 3.23 2.27
N GLN A 36 -10.91 4.19 3.17
CA GLN A 36 -10.95 3.94 4.60
C GLN A 36 -12.30 3.38 5.02
N ASP A 37 -12.28 2.24 5.72
CA ASP A 37 -13.43 1.53 6.27
C ASP A 37 -14.51 1.19 5.22
N ASN A 38 -14.15 1.21 3.93
CA ASN A 38 -15.12 1.18 2.85
C ASN A 38 -14.54 0.63 1.55
N ASN A 39 -13.92 -0.55 1.59
CA ASN A 39 -13.64 -1.41 0.43
C ASN A 39 -12.68 -0.82 -0.62
N HIS A 40 -12.33 -1.63 -1.62
CA HIS A 40 -11.74 -1.17 -2.88
C HIS A 40 -12.82 -0.97 -3.94
N TYR A 41 -12.77 0.17 -4.63
CA TYR A 41 -13.67 0.49 -5.72
C TYR A 41 -12.92 0.61 -7.04
N MET A 42 -13.59 0.21 -8.11
CA MET A 42 -13.11 0.29 -9.49
C MET A 42 -14.17 0.94 -10.37
N GLY A 43 -13.79 1.88 -11.23
CA GLY A 43 -14.71 2.53 -12.16
C GLY A 43 -14.01 3.08 -13.41
N PRO A 44 -14.74 3.30 -14.51
CA PRO A 44 -14.14 3.72 -15.77
C PRO A 44 -13.72 5.19 -15.74
N SER A 45 -12.63 5.50 -16.45
CA SER A 45 -12.16 6.87 -16.69
C SER A 45 -13.13 7.70 -17.54
N THR A 46 -13.88 7.04 -18.43
CA THR A 46 -14.86 7.70 -19.29
C THR A 46 -15.99 6.76 -19.69
N THR A 47 -17.13 7.33 -20.06
CA THR A 47 -18.25 6.60 -20.65
C THR A 47 -18.77 7.33 -21.89
N ARG A 48 -19.44 6.59 -22.79
CA ARG A 48 -20.13 7.18 -23.94
C ARG A 48 -21.49 7.79 -23.58
N ARG A 49 -21.88 7.75 -22.30
CA ARG A 49 -23.20 8.21 -21.85
C ARG A 49 -23.17 9.72 -21.74
N TYR A 50 -24.26 10.38 -22.14
CA TYR A 50 -24.40 11.84 -22.03
C TYR A 50 -24.14 12.37 -20.61
N HIS A 51 -24.49 11.59 -19.59
CA HIS A 51 -24.31 11.95 -18.18
C HIS A 51 -22.88 11.74 -17.64
N GLY A 52 -21.95 11.21 -18.45
CA GLY A 52 -20.59 10.89 -18.02
C GLY A 52 -20.52 9.64 -17.14
N VAL A 53 -19.49 9.58 -16.28
CA VAL A 53 -19.31 8.54 -15.27
C VAL A 53 -20.27 8.80 -14.10
N LEU A 54 -21.06 7.81 -13.74
CA LEU A 54 -22.03 7.86 -12.63
C LEU A 54 -21.59 6.96 -11.49
N ASN A 55 -22.18 7.14 -10.30
CA ASN A 55 -21.89 6.28 -9.14
C ASN A 55 -22.15 4.79 -9.42
N HIS A 56 -23.12 4.46 -10.27
CA HIS A 56 -23.41 3.06 -10.64
C HIS A 56 -22.35 2.44 -11.57
N ASP A 57 -21.46 3.24 -12.16
CA ASP A 57 -20.34 2.73 -12.94
C ASP A 57 -19.19 2.23 -12.05
N TRP A 58 -19.22 2.59 -10.76
CA TRP A 58 -18.25 2.13 -9.78
C TRP A 58 -18.73 0.85 -9.11
N ARG A 59 -17.82 -0.11 -9.01
CA ARG A 59 -18.08 -1.41 -8.39
C ARG A 59 -17.04 -1.73 -7.32
N VAL A 60 -17.46 -2.48 -6.31
CA VAL A 60 -16.56 -3.03 -5.30
C VAL A 60 -15.79 -4.20 -5.92
N ILE A 61 -14.46 -4.21 -5.76
CA ILE A 61 -13.60 -5.31 -6.23
C ILE A 61 -13.05 -6.15 -5.06
N ASP A 62 -12.94 -5.55 -3.88
CA ASP A 62 -12.59 -6.24 -2.65
C ASP A 62 -13.17 -5.51 -1.44
N TYR A 63 -13.34 -6.21 -0.33
CA TYR A 63 -14.07 -5.74 0.85
C TYR A 63 -13.16 -5.44 2.04
N GLY A 64 -13.67 -4.71 3.03
CA GLY A 64 -12.93 -4.39 4.26
C GLY A 64 -12.43 -2.95 4.22
N ASP A 65 -11.22 -2.72 4.69
CA ASP A 65 -10.57 -1.41 4.62
C ASP A 65 -9.68 -1.37 3.39
N GLY A 66 -10.04 -0.56 2.40
CA GLY A 66 -9.31 -0.53 1.15
C GLY A 66 -8.08 0.33 1.29
N MET A 67 -6.88 -0.22 1.14
CA MET A 67 -5.63 0.52 1.30
C MET A 67 -4.98 0.83 -0.06
N THR A 68 -3.86 0.17 -0.36
CA THR A 68 -3.10 0.38 -1.59
C THR A 68 -3.51 -0.61 -2.66
N SER A 69 -3.37 -0.23 -3.93
CA SER A 69 -3.67 -1.12 -5.04
C SER A 69 -2.63 -1.01 -6.14
N GLN A 70 -2.40 -2.10 -6.87
CA GLN A 70 -1.54 -2.13 -8.05
C GLN A 70 -2.21 -2.97 -9.12
N ALA A 71 -2.52 -2.36 -10.27
CA ALA A 71 -3.08 -3.07 -11.41
C ALA A 71 -1.97 -3.56 -12.33
N ASP A 72 -2.09 -4.78 -12.84
CA ASP A 72 -1.14 -5.31 -13.82
C ASP A 72 -1.32 -4.58 -15.17
N PRO A 73 -0.28 -3.90 -15.71
CA PRO A 73 -0.38 -3.19 -16.98
C PRO A 73 -0.49 -4.13 -18.19
N THR A 74 -0.16 -5.41 -18.04
CA THR A 74 -0.19 -6.44 -19.10
C THR A 74 -1.42 -7.33 -19.05
N ASP A 75 -2.15 -7.33 -17.94
CA ASP A 75 -3.39 -8.05 -17.75
C ASP A 75 -4.42 -7.15 -17.04
N PRO A 76 -5.39 -6.57 -17.76
CA PRO A 76 -6.34 -5.63 -17.19
C PRO A 76 -7.28 -6.26 -16.16
N THR A 77 -7.30 -7.59 -16.05
CA THR A 77 -8.12 -8.29 -15.08
C THR A 77 -7.43 -8.48 -13.74
N THR A 78 -6.10 -8.53 -13.69
CA THR A 78 -5.34 -8.80 -12.46
C THR A 78 -5.07 -7.50 -11.69
N VAL A 79 -5.52 -7.45 -10.44
CA VAL A 79 -5.25 -6.35 -9.51
C VAL A 79 -4.79 -6.90 -8.17
N TYR A 80 -3.76 -6.28 -7.60
CA TYR A 80 -3.30 -6.52 -6.25
C TYR A 80 -3.88 -5.45 -5.34
N VAL A 81 -4.50 -5.87 -4.24
CA VAL A 81 -5.14 -4.96 -3.27
C VAL A 81 -4.65 -5.30 -1.87
N SER A 82 -4.49 -4.29 -1.02
CA SER A 82 -4.06 -4.48 0.37
C SER A 82 -5.09 -4.02 1.40
N SER A 83 -5.02 -4.63 2.58
CA SER A 83 -5.78 -4.26 3.78
C SER A 83 -4.80 -4.14 4.96
N GLN A 84 -5.29 -3.83 6.16
CA GLN A 84 -4.43 -3.61 7.34
C GLN A 84 -3.40 -4.72 7.55
N GLY A 85 -2.27 -4.35 8.15
CA GLY A 85 -1.31 -5.32 8.67
C GLY A 85 -0.65 -6.16 7.57
N GLY A 86 -0.46 -5.57 6.38
CA GLY A 86 0.19 -6.21 5.26
C GLY A 86 -0.62 -7.29 4.56
N ALA A 87 -1.92 -7.39 4.83
CA ALA A 87 -2.79 -8.31 4.10
C ALA A 87 -2.83 -7.90 2.64
N ILE A 88 -2.56 -8.85 1.73
CA ILE A 88 -2.54 -8.59 0.29
C ILE A 88 -3.26 -9.71 -0.45
N LEU A 89 -4.16 -9.32 -1.35
CA LEU A 89 -4.92 -10.22 -2.20
C LEU A 89 -4.61 -9.96 -3.68
N ARG A 90 -4.54 -11.03 -4.47
CA ARG A 90 -4.64 -10.96 -5.93
C ARG A 90 -6.09 -11.19 -6.34
N VAL A 91 -6.65 -10.26 -7.11
CA VAL A 91 -8.05 -10.25 -7.53
C VAL A 91 -8.14 -10.35 -9.05
N ASP A 92 -8.91 -11.32 -9.55
CA ASP A 92 -9.42 -11.29 -10.94
C ASP A 92 -10.65 -10.37 -10.94
N THR A 93 -10.53 -9.17 -11.50
CA THR A 93 -11.60 -8.18 -11.49
C THR A 93 -12.77 -8.54 -12.40
N ARG A 94 -12.66 -9.55 -13.28
CA ARG A 94 -13.78 -10.02 -14.11
C ARG A 94 -14.65 -11.01 -13.35
N THR A 95 -14.05 -11.93 -12.57
CA THR A 95 -14.80 -12.94 -11.79
C THR A 95 -15.00 -12.56 -10.33
N LEU A 96 -14.21 -11.62 -9.82
CA LEU A 96 -14.04 -11.30 -8.40
C LEU A 96 -13.47 -12.46 -7.56
N ASP A 97 -12.78 -13.40 -8.21
CA ASP A 97 -12.00 -14.41 -7.51
C ASP A 97 -10.82 -13.74 -6.82
N ARG A 98 -10.61 -14.13 -5.55
CA ARG A 98 -9.59 -13.54 -4.68
C ARG A 98 -8.68 -14.64 -4.15
N LYS A 99 -7.38 -14.38 -4.21
CA LYS A 99 -6.35 -15.25 -3.65
C LYS A 99 -5.53 -14.47 -2.63
N ASP A 100 -5.47 -14.98 -1.42
CA ASP A 100 -4.53 -14.50 -0.42
C ASP A 100 -3.11 -14.83 -0.86
N ILE A 101 -2.28 -13.80 -0.89
CA ILE A 101 -0.87 -13.88 -1.28
C ILE A 101 0.03 -13.26 -0.21
N GLN A 102 -0.46 -13.02 1.02
CA GLN A 102 0.37 -12.52 2.10
C GLN A 102 1.48 -13.54 2.43
N PRO A 103 2.74 -13.10 2.62
CA PRO A 103 3.82 -13.99 3.06
C PRO A 103 3.45 -14.69 4.37
N PHE A 104 3.57 -16.02 4.38
CA PHE A 104 3.33 -16.81 5.58
C PHE A 104 4.52 -16.74 6.53
N ASN A 105 4.26 -16.42 7.80
CA ASN A 105 5.26 -16.51 8.85
C ASN A 105 5.11 -17.83 9.65
N PRO A 106 6.02 -18.79 9.50
CA PRO A 106 6.00 -20.02 10.30
C PRO A 106 6.44 -19.79 11.75
N ASP A 107 7.16 -18.71 12.04
CA ASP A 107 7.68 -18.39 13.38
C ASP A 107 6.88 -17.25 14.02
N THR A 108 5.89 -17.64 14.81
CA THR A 108 5.04 -16.68 15.53
C THR A 108 5.77 -15.94 16.65
N ALA A 109 6.96 -16.39 17.08
CA ALA A 109 7.76 -15.68 18.07
C ALA A 109 8.44 -14.44 17.47
N ASN A 110 8.72 -14.45 16.16
CA ASN A 110 9.31 -13.35 15.41
C ASN A 110 8.31 -12.83 14.37
N ALA A 111 7.18 -12.30 14.86
CA ALA A 111 6.15 -11.73 14.01
C ALA A 111 6.70 -10.57 13.15
N PHE A 112 6.25 -10.49 11.90
CA PHE A 112 6.57 -9.37 11.02
C PHE A 112 5.83 -8.12 11.49
N ARG A 113 6.52 -6.98 11.45
CA ARG A 113 5.95 -5.68 11.80
C ARG A 113 5.53 -4.97 10.52
N PHE A 114 4.23 -4.86 10.30
CA PHE A 114 3.67 -4.17 9.15
C PHE A 114 3.17 -2.80 9.56
N TYR A 115 3.47 -1.80 8.73
CA TYR A 115 2.81 -0.51 8.84
C TYR A 115 1.29 -0.69 8.64
N TRP A 116 0.48 0.23 9.20
CA TRP A 116 -0.99 0.16 9.07
C TRP A 116 -1.40 -0.01 7.61
N THR A 117 -0.86 0.87 6.74
CA THR A 117 -0.96 0.83 5.28
C THR A 117 0.37 0.35 4.68
N ALA A 118 0.72 -0.92 4.92
CA ALA A 118 1.93 -1.52 4.39
C ALA A 118 2.07 -1.30 2.87
N PRO A 119 3.22 -0.81 2.39
CA PRO A 119 3.39 -0.49 0.98
C PRO A 119 3.49 -1.77 0.15
N ILE A 120 2.74 -1.79 -0.95
CA ILE A 120 2.92 -2.75 -2.03
C ILE A 120 3.46 -1.99 -3.26
N HIS A 121 4.41 -2.58 -3.96
CA HIS A 121 4.97 -1.99 -5.17
C HIS A 121 5.13 -3.05 -6.24
N MET A 122 4.62 -2.78 -7.43
CA MET A 122 4.87 -3.61 -8.61
C MET A 122 6.10 -3.07 -9.34
N SER A 123 6.98 -3.97 -9.80
CA SER A 123 8.13 -3.56 -10.60
C SER A 123 7.67 -2.86 -11.89
N PRO A 124 8.24 -1.70 -12.26
CA PRO A 124 7.99 -1.07 -13.55
C PRO A 124 8.62 -1.85 -14.72
N HIS A 125 9.50 -2.82 -14.45
CA HIS A 125 10.20 -3.61 -15.47
C HIS A 125 9.57 -4.98 -15.70
N ASP A 126 9.00 -5.57 -14.65
CA ASP A 126 8.34 -6.87 -14.71
C ASP A 126 7.08 -6.91 -13.83
N PRO A 127 5.87 -6.88 -14.42
CA PRO A 127 4.61 -6.97 -13.69
C PRO A 127 4.44 -8.25 -12.86
N SER A 128 5.26 -9.28 -13.08
CA SER A 128 5.27 -10.47 -12.24
C SER A 128 5.99 -10.28 -10.91
N THR A 129 6.79 -9.21 -10.79
CA THR A 129 7.57 -8.88 -9.60
C THR A 129 6.82 -7.90 -8.70
N LEU A 130 6.63 -8.31 -7.44
CA LEU A 130 5.95 -7.55 -6.40
C LEU A 130 6.83 -7.41 -5.17
N TYR A 131 6.75 -6.25 -4.54
CA TYR A 131 7.39 -5.93 -3.28
C TYR A 131 6.32 -5.66 -2.23
N LEU A 132 6.51 -6.19 -1.03
CA LEU A 132 5.67 -5.90 0.14
C LEU A 132 6.57 -5.50 1.32
N GLY A 133 6.26 -4.37 1.94
CA GLY A 133 7.03 -3.81 3.06
C GLY A 133 6.50 -4.23 4.43
N ALA A 134 7.38 -4.80 5.25
CA ALA A 134 7.24 -4.95 6.70
C ALA A 134 8.48 -4.33 7.36
N ASN A 135 8.92 -4.81 8.53
CA ASN A 135 10.29 -4.60 8.98
C ASN A 135 11.33 -5.23 8.03
N ARG A 136 10.89 -6.15 7.18
CA ARG A 136 11.66 -6.79 6.12
C ARG A 136 11.01 -6.49 4.78
N LEU A 137 11.78 -6.52 3.71
CA LEU A 137 11.22 -6.48 2.36
C LEU A 137 10.94 -7.90 1.88
N PHE A 138 9.70 -8.13 1.45
CA PHE A 138 9.32 -9.34 0.74
C PHE A 138 9.36 -9.09 -0.76
N ILE A 139 9.95 -10.02 -1.50
CA ILE A 139 10.10 -9.94 -2.96
C ILE A 139 9.48 -11.19 -3.58
N SER A 140 8.40 -11.02 -4.32
CA SER A 140 7.83 -12.06 -5.16
C SER A 140 8.24 -11.82 -6.61
N ARG A 141 8.63 -12.87 -7.33
CA ARG A 141 8.93 -12.83 -8.78
C ARG A 141 7.94 -13.66 -9.59
N ASN A 142 6.78 -13.94 -9.01
CA ASN A 142 5.77 -14.83 -9.58
C ASN A 142 4.36 -14.42 -9.13
N ARG A 143 4.06 -13.11 -9.14
CA ARG A 143 2.72 -12.56 -8.89
C ARG A 143 2.15 -12.92 -7.51
N GLY A 144 3.01 -13.02 -6.50
CA GLY A 144 2.64 -13.32 -5.12
C GLY A 144 2.47 -14.81 -4.80
N GLU A 145 2.90 -15.72 -5.68
CA GLU A 145 2.80 -17.16 -5.42
C GLU A 145 3.83 -17.64 -4.37
N SER A 146 5.01 -17.02 -4.36
CA SER A 146 6.03 -17.20 -3.32
C SER A 146 6.81 -15.90 -3.09
N TRP A 147 7.46 -15.82 -1.93
CA TRP A 147 8.18 -14.64 -1.49
C TRP A 147 9.55 -15.02 -0.97
N ASP A 148 10.57 -14.31 -1.46
CA ASP A 148 11.85 -14.18 -0.76
C ASP A 148 11.74 -13.05 0.26
N MET A 149 12.62 -13.04 1.25
CA MET A 149 12.60 -12.05 2.32
C MET A 149 14.01 -11.63 2.71
N THR A 150 14.20 -10.35 2.97
CA THR A 150 15.46 -9.79 3.47
C THR A 150 15.67 -10.04 4.96
N GLU A 151 16.83 -9.63 5.47
CA GLU A 151 16.98 -9.31 6.89
C GLU A 151 16.11 -8.10 7.28
N ASP A 152 16.05 -7.78 8.58
CA ASP A 152 15.36 -6.58 9.06
C ASP A 152 16.10 -5.34 8.52
N LEU A 153 15.38 -4.50 7.75
CA LEU A 153 15.95 -3.32 7.10
C LEU A 153 15.75 -2.06 7.94
N THR A 154 15.24 -2.19 9.16
CA THR A 154 14.93 -1.10 10.09
C THR A 154 15.94 -1.06 11.24
N LYS A 155 15.87 -0.03 12.09
CA LYS A 155 16.66 0.07 13.34
C LYS A 155 16.19 -0.95 14.38
N ALA A 156 15.07 -1.62 14.17
CA ALA A 156 14.46 -2.59 15.08
C ALA A 156 14.29 -2.06 16.52
N ILE A 157 13.93 -0.77 16.65
CA ILE A 157 13.67 -0.13 17.93
C ILE A 157 12.37 -0.70 18.52
N PRO A 158 12.38 -1.22 19.75
CA PRO A 158 11.15 -1.66 20.43
C PRO A 158 10.18 -0.49 20.61
N GLN A 159 8.93 -0.67 20.21
CA GLN A 159 7.90 0.38 20.35
C GLN A 159 7.69 0.82 21.80
N ASP A 160 7.83 -0.11 22.75
CA ASP A 160 7.69 0.18 24.19
C ASP A 160 8.83 1.06 24.75
N ASP A 161 9.94 1.22 24.01
CA ASP A 161 11.05 2.11 24.37
C ASP A 161 10.85 3.54 23.81
N LEU A 162 9.78 3.77 23.04
CA LEU A 162 9.45 5.10 22.52
C LEU A 162 8.70 5.92 23.57
N GLU A 163 9.17 7.14 23.78
CA GLU A 163 8.40 8.14 24.51
C GLU A 163 7.21 8.63 23.67
N VAL A 164 6.08 8.90 24.31
CA VAL A 164 4.94 9.59 23.71
C VAL A 164 4.76 10.90 24.47
N MET A 165 4.90 12.04 23.78
CA MET A 165 4.90 13.37 24.41
C MET A 165 5.94 13.50 25.55
N GLY A 166 7.12 12.88 25.39
CA GLY A 166 8.21 12.91 26.37
C GLY A 166 8.03 11.98 27.58
N VAL A 167 7.07 11.05 27.52
CA VAL A 167 6.80 10.09 28.59
C VAL A 167 6.86 8.67 28.04
N LEU A 168 7.67 7.81 28.65
CA LEU A 168 7.66 6.38 28.39
C LEU A 168 6.30 5.80 28.79
N THR A 169 5.66 5.12 27.85
CA THR A 169 4.40 4.45 28.12
C THR A 169 4.63 3.19 28.96
N ASP A 170 3.67 2.88 29.84
CA ASP A 170 3.74 1.73 30.73
C ASP A 170 2.44 0.91 30.70
N SER A 171 2.34 -0.10 31.57
CA SER A 171 1.15 -0.96 31.67
C SER A 171 -0.12 -0.22 32.12
N THR A 172 0.00 1.00 32.64
CA THR A 172 -1.11 1.83 33.10
C THR A 172 -1.57 2.85 32.07
N THR A 173 -0.79 3.01 30.99
CA THR A 173 -1.10 3.93 29.91
C THR A 173 -2.29 3.42 29.11
N LEU A 174 -3.42 4.14 29.19
CA LEU A 174 -4.62 3.82 28.43
C LEU A 174 -4.36 4.01 26.93
N SER A 175 -4.92 3.13 26.10
CA SER A 175 -4.80 3.20 24.64
C SER A 175 -3.35 3.24 24.14
N ARG A 176 -2.42 2.58 24.87
CA ARG A 176 -0.97 2.59 24.61
C ARG A 176 -0.58 2.39 23.13
N ASN A 177 -1.26 1.45 22.46
CA ASN A 177 -1.03 1.10 21.05
C ASN A 177 -2.29 1.30 20.19
N ASP A 178 -3.25 2.11 20.66
CA ASP A 178 -4.50 2.35 19.95
C ASP A 178 -4.24 3.29 18.75
N GLY A 179 -4.65 2.88 17.56
CA GLY A 179 -4.45 3.64 16.33
C GLY A 179 -3.04 3.60 15.71
N VAL A 180 -2.05 2.94 16.32
CA VAL A 180 -0.70 2.75 15.75
C VAL A 180 -0.38 1.25 15.65
N GLY A 181 -0.31 0.75 14.42
CA GLY A 181 -0.24 -0.67 14.11
C GLY A 181 1.05 -1.36 14.57
N THR A 182 2.21 -0.72 14.36
CA THR A 182 3.56 -1.12 14.84
C THR A 182 4.55 0.04 14.58
N TYR A 183 5.79 -0.03 15.09
CA TYR A 183 6.91 0.86 14.74
C TYR A 183 8.11 0.06 14.22
N GLY A 184 8.98 0.69 13.43
CA GLY A 184 10.11 0.04 12.79
C GLY A 184 9.62 -0.84 11.65
N SER A 185 8.92 -0.23 10.71
CA SER A 185 8.30 -0.86 9.54
C SER A 185 8.51 -0.03 8.28
N ILE A 186 8.71 -0.70 7.13
CA ILE A 186 8.83 -0.05 5.82
C ILE A 186 7.49 0.59 5.46
N THR A 187 7.51 1.88 5.13
CA THR A 187 6.34 2.69 4.76
C THR A 187 6.35 3.12 3.30
N SER A 188 7.50 3.03 2.63
CA SER A 188 7.61 3.37 1.20
C SER A 188 8.59 2.45 0.48
N ILE A 189 8.26 2.07 -0.76
CA ILE A 189 9.08 1.27 -1.65
C ILE A 189 9.05 1.91 -3.04
N SER A 190 10.20 1.97 -3.71
CA SER A 190 10.28 2.36 -5.11
C SER A 190 11.41 1.62 -5.81
N GLU A 191 11.09 0.93 -6.90
CA GLU A 191 12.09 0.48 -7.87
C GLU A 191 12.33 1.59 -8.90
N SER A 192 13.59 1.79 -9.28
CA SER A 192 13.98 2.76 -10.29
C SER A 192 13.37 2.41 -11.66
N PRO A 193 12.59 3.29 -12.30
CA PRO A 193 12.10 3.05 -13.66
C PRO A 193 13.21 3.15 -14.71
N ALA A 194 14.37 3.72 -14.37
CA ALA A 194 15.49 3.89 -15.30
C ALA A 194 16.37 2.64 -15.39
N GLU A 195 16.42 1.84 -14.34
CA GLU A 195 17.30 0.66 -14.25
C GLU A 195 16.69 -0.35 -13.29
N SER A 196 16.47 -1.57 -13.79
CA SER A 196 15.93 -2.66 -12.97
C SER A 196 16.91 -3.07 -11.89
N GLY A 197 16.39 -3.47 -10.73
CA GLY A 197 17.20 -3.95 -9.62
C GLY A 197 17.75 -2.86 -8.69
N ILE A 198 17.56 -1.59 -9.03
CA ILE A 198 17.77 -0.49 -8.08
C ILE A 198 16.47 -0.26 -7.30
N ILE A 199 16.48 -0.61 -6.02
CA ILE A 199 15.29 -0.56 -5.16
C ILE A 199 15.61 0.29 -3.93
N TRP A 200 14.69 1.21 -3.61
CA TRP A 200 14.74 2.06 -2.43
C TRP A 200 13.62 1.68 -1.47
N VAL A 201 13.93 1.63 -0.19
CA VAL A 201 12.95 1.46 0.88
C VAL A 201 13.15 2.53 1.94
N GLY A 202 12.04 3.04 2.47
CA GLY A 202 12.00 3.98 3.60
C GLY A 202 11.14 3.43 4.72
N ALA A 203 11.60 3.58 5.96
CA ALA A 203 10.91 3.14 7.16
C ALA A 203 10.48 4.30 8.07
N ASP A 204 9.46 4.05 8.89
CA ASP A 204 8.92 5.01 9.88
C ASP A 204 9.91 5.38 11.01
N ASP A 205 11.00 4.64 11.15
CA ASP A 205 12.09 4.94 12.07
C ASP A 205 13.19 5.83 11.49
N GLY A 206 12.97 6.37 10.29
CA GLY A 206 13.90 7.25 9.58
C GLY A 206 14.98 6.51 8.82
N THR A 207 14.92 5.17 8.72
CA THR A 207 15.87 4.39 7.92
C THR A 207 15.54 4.50 6.43
N VAL A 208 16.56 4.73 5.61
CA VAL A 208 16.50 4.66 4.15
C VAL A 208 17.57 3.71 3.64
N GLN A 209 17.15 2.67 2.95
CA GLN A 209 18.03 1.63 2.42
C GLN A 209 17.91 1.55 0.90
N VAL A 210 19.02 1.21 0.25
CA VAL A 210 19.07 1.00 -1.21
C VAL A 210 19.73 -0.32 -1.55
N SER A 211 19.12 -1.05 -2.47
CA SER A 211 19.72 -2.16 -3.19
C SER A 211 20.01 -1.73 -4.64
N ARG A 212 21.08 -2.27 -5.23
CA ARG A 212 21.46 -2.08 -6.63
C ARG A 212 21.64 -3.39 -7.38
N ASP A 213 21.16 -4.48 -6.79
CA ASP A 213 21.37 -5.86 -7.22
C ASP A 213 20.11 -6.70 -7.01
N HIS A 214 18.95 -6.14 -7.37
CA HIS A 214 17.65 -6.84 -7.32
C HIS A 214 17.24 -7.32 -5.92
N GLY A 215 17.70 -6.62 -4.88
CA GLY A 215 17.38 -6.90 -3.49
C GLY A 215 18.30 -7.92 -2.82
N GLU A 216 19.40 -8.33 -3.46
CA GLU A 216 20.38 -9.27 -2.89
C GLU A 216 21.20 -8.64 -1.76
N SER A 217 21.61 -7.38 -1.91
CA SER A 217 22.31 -6.62 -0.87
C SER A 217 21.73 -5.24 -0.67
N TRP A 218 21.89 -4.72 0.54
CA TRP A 218 21.31 -3.46 0.99
C TRP A 218 22.36 -2.57 1.66
N SER A 219 22.27 -1.27 1.39
CA SER A 219 23.11 -0.26 2.00
C SER A 219 22.23 0.79 2.68
N ASP A 220 22.49 1.02 3.96
CA ASP A 220 21.87 2.12 4.71
C ASP A 220 22.51 3.44 4.28
N ILE A 221 21.68 4.35 3.76
CA ILE A 221 22.10 5.69 3.33
C ILE A 221 21.43 6.80 4.13
N SER A 222 20.77 6.47 5.24
CA SER A 222 20.02 7.42 6.08
C SER A 222 20.86 8.64 6.45
N GLY A 223 22.15 8.45 6.76
CA GLY A 223 23.09 9.53 7.09
C GLY A 223 23.45 10.48 5.94
N ASN A 224 23.10 10.14 4.70
CA ASN A 224 23.34 10.98 3.52
C ASN A 224 22.15 11.89 3.19
N ILE A 225 21.03 11.77 3.90
CA ILE A 225 19.82 12.56 3.68
C ILE A 225 19.75 13.67 4.72
N SER A 226 19.74 14.92 4.27
CA SER A 226 19.52 16.08 5.14
C SER A 226 18.03 16.26 5.42
N GLY A 227 17.62 16.19 6.69
CA GLY A 227 16.24 16.32 7.14
C GLY A 227 16.09 15.79 8.57
N PRO A 228 14.88 15.76 9.16
CA PRO A 228 14.67 15.10 10.44
C PRO A 228 14.88 13.59 10.26
N THR A 229 16.07 13.11 10.58
CA THR A 229 16.42 11.67 10.68
C THR A 229 16.18 11.13 12.08
N GLU A 230 15.76 12.01 13.01
CA GLU A 230 15.25 11.62 14.31
C GLU A 230 13.78 11.28 14.21
N PRO A 231 13.29 10.30 14.99
CA PRO A 231 11.87 9.98 15.02
C PRO A 231 11.08 11.25 15.35
N ASP A 232 10.11 11.58 14.50
CA ASP A 232 9.06 12.54 14.83
C ASP A 232 8.18 11.92 15.92
N VAL A 233 8.74 11.79 17.12
CA VAL A 233 7.95 11.65 18.33
C VAL A 233 7.27 13.01 18.48
N CYS A 234 5.97 13.07 18.22
CA CYS A 234 5.16 14.25 18.49
C CYS A 234 5.59 14.86 19.84
N LYS A 235 6.22 16.04 19.76
CA LYS A 235 6.59 16.85 20.92
C LYS A 235 5.41 17.67 21.41
#